data_AF-A0A084W5C5-F1
#
_entry.id   AF-A0A084W5C5-F1
#
_cell.length_a   1.000
_cell.length_b   1.000
_cell.length_c   1.000
_cell.angle_alpha   90.00
_cell.angle_beta   90.00
_cell.angle_gamma   90.00
#
_symmetry.space_group_name_H-M   'P 1'
#
loop_
_entity.id
_entity.type
_entity.pdbx_description
1 polymer ?
#
loop_
_entity_poly.entity_id
_entity_poly.type
_entity_poly.pdbx_seq_one_letter_code
_entity_poly.pdbx_strand_id
1 'polypeptide(L)'
;MGALVRQYSCDNYFQSWCQLHNVTIQMDADVQASVFPRVRQLGFIYGTIGNFSHTLNNQLFKAGVLRVFARGTRIRHLTMPSTVDQLYLRDNDLRTVEIDPRARYILRYLRLQMNKLRTIARFDHLTQLLELNLCDNLIEDVPLDTFATMPNLRQLILCGNHIKTLGSSAQAIVWLPALTHLDLAGNFITRLPLERWRLPQLINLSVRDNLLTTLDSGTLVHRFPRLRIFDASANALDCRSYQDALQTFVNRSVVHLVDRRMCTVDDSIVLPMEDDVHQRDRGRMHHPNNEVEQFVPSAKERQEIRHLKERIFLQQRTIQQQRMDIEQLRANLTTLMEQFDLVAGPARALDPF
;
A
#
# COMPACT_ATOMS: atom_id res chain seq x y z
N MET A 1 -4.01 -40.15 -24.05
CA MET A 1 -3.43 -39.42 -25.21
C MET A 1 -3.76 -37.95 -25.01
N GLY A 2 -2.88 -36.98 -24.87
CA GLY A 2 -1.43 -36.94 -24.70
C GLY A 2 -1.11 -35.79 -23.73
N ALA A 3 0.12 -35.76 -23.21
CA ALA A 3 0.58 -34.71 -22.31
C ALA A 3 0.51 -33.35 -23.03
N LEU A 4 -0.40 -32.47 -22.60
CA LEU A 4 -0.31 -31.05 -22.91
C LEU A 4 0.81 -30.48 -22.06
N VAL A 5 2.04 -30.61 -22.54
CA VAL A 5 3.13 -29.74 -22.09
C VAL A 5 2.71 -28.33 -22.47
N ARG A 6 2.10 -27.60 -21.54
CA ARG A 6 1.77 -26.18 -21.75
C ARG A 6 3.10 -25.43 -21.74
N GLN A 7 3.64 -25.22 -22.93
CA GLN A 7 4.67 -24.20 -23.13
C GLN A 7 3.97 -22.84 -23.03
N TYR A 8 4.43 -21.99 -22.12
CA TYR A 8 3.94 -20.63 -22.01
C TYR A 8 4.76 -19.72 -22.94
N SER A 9 4.07 -19.08 -23.90
CA SER A 9 4.68 -18.10 -24.80
C SER A 9 4.67 -16.70 -24.16
N CYS A 10 5.71 -15.91 -24.42
CA CYS A 10 5.89 -14.57 -23.89
C CYS A 10 5.50 -13.52 -24.92
N ASP A 11 4.71 -12.53 -24.52
CA ASP A 11 4.27 -11.49 -25.44
C ASP A 11 5.29 -10.33 -25.58
N ASN A 12 6.15 -10.11 -24.59
CA ASN A 12 7.17 -9.05 -24.60
C ASN A 12 8.51 -9.58 -24.09
N TYR A 13 9.53 -9.68 -24.97
CA TYR A 13 10.89 -10.09 -24.63
C TYR A 13 11.85 -8.90 -24.68
N PHE A 14 11.67 -7.93 -23.77
CA PHE A 14 12.60 -6.80 -23.65
C PHE A 14 13.33 -6.88 -22.30
N GLN A 15 14.66 -6.74 -22.29
CA GLN A 15 15.48 -6.69 -21.07
C GLN A 15 15.31 -7.88 -20.08
N SER A 16 15.14 -9.12 -20.57
CA SER A 16 14.95 -10.33 -19.74
C SER A 16 13.66 -10.34 -18.90
N TRP A 17 12.64 -9.62 -19.36
CA TRP A 17 11.27 -9.67 -18.88
C TRP A 17 10.42 -10.49 -19.86
N CYS A 18 9.52 -11.31 -19.31
CA CYS A 18 8.42 -11.95 -20.05
C CYS A 18 7.09 -11.67 -19.34
N GLN A 19 6.03 -11.48 -20.12
CA GLN A 19 4.67 -11.35 -19.62
C GLN A 19 3.80 -12.45 -20.22
N LEU A 20 3.07 -13.15 -19.36
CA LEU A 20 2.12 -14.19 -19.72
C LEU A 20 0.71 -13.67 -19.46
N HIS A 21 -0.15 -13.74 -20.48
CA HIS A 21 -1.52 -13.29 -20.39
C HIS A 21 -2.48 -14.46 -20.20
N ASN A 22 -3.55 -14.25 -19.43
CA ASN A 22 -4.67 -15.20 -19.29
C ASN A 22 -4.25 -16.61 -18.84
N VAL A 23 -3.22 -16.69 -18.00
CA VAL A 23 -2.70 -17.95 -17.49
C VAL A 23 -3.71 -18.59 -16.54
N THR A 24 -4.03 -19.86 -16.77
CA THR A 24 -4.92 -20.65 -15.90
C THR A 24 -4.15 -21.80 -15.26
N ILE A 25 -3.95 -21.71 -13.95
CA ILE A 25 -3.35 -22.71 -13.06
C ILE A 25 -4.38 -23.01 -11.96
N GLN A 26 -5.02 -24.18 -12.04
CA GLN A 26 -6.01 -24.62 -11.05
C GLN A 26 -5.38 -25.54 -10.01
N MET A 27 -4.41 -26.36 -10.42
CA MET A 27 -3.75 -27.34 -9.57
C MET A 27 -2.26 -27.47 -9.89
N ASP A 28 -1.49 -28.00 -8.95
CA ASP A 28 -0.05 -28.21 -9.11
C ASP A 28 0.30 -29.13 -10.30
N ALA A 29 -0.59 -30.04 -10.69
CA ALA A 29 -0.41 -30.89 -11.87
C ALA A 29 -0.30 -30.08 -13.18
N ASP A 30 -1.03 -28.96 -13.29
CA ASP A 30 -0.96 -28.05 -14.45
C ASP A 30 0.46 -27.47 -14.60
N VAL A 31 1.13 -27.26 -13.47
CA VAL A 31 2.44 -26.62 -13.37
C VAL A 31 3.57 -27.64 -13.57
N GLN A 32 3.40 -28.88 -13.10
CA GLN A 32 4.41 -29.93 -13.21
C GLN A 32 4.75 -30.31 -14.65
N ALA A 33 3.77 -30.32 -15.54
CA ALA A 33 3.95 -30.61 -16.96
C ALA A 33 4.31 -29.37 -17.80
N SER A 34 4.37 -28.19 -17.19
CA SER A 34 4.62 -26.93 -17.90
C SER A 34 6.10 -26.55 -17.90
N VAL A 35 6.54 -25.89 -18.97
CA VAL A 35 7.89 -25.31 -19.07
C VAL A 35 7.76 -23.80 -19.13
N PHE A 36 8.33 -23.12 -18.13
CA PHE A 36 8.39 -21.67 -18.10
C PHE A 36 9.58 -21.13 -18.90
N PRO A 37 9.44 -19.95 -19.51
CA PRO A 37 10.52 -19.27 -20.23
C PRO A 37 11.69 -18.95 -19.30
N ARG A 38 12.92 -19.12 -19.79
CA ARG A 38 14.14 -18.80 -19.03
C ARG A 38 14.39 -17.30 -19.01
N VAL A 39 13.82 -16.63 -18.02
CA VAL A 39 13.89 -15.16 -17.84
C VAL A 39 14.15 -14.82 -16.38
N ARG A 40 14.71 -13.64 -16.12
CA ARG A 40 14.90 -13.14 -14.76
C ARG A 40 13.63 -12.52 -14.18
N GLN A 41 12.73 -12.03 -15.04
CA GLN A 41 11.52 -11.34 -14.65
C GLN A 41 10.32 -11.93 -15.37
N LEU A 42 9.32 -12.37 -14.62
CA LEU A 42 8.11 -12.98 -15.17
C LEU A 42 6.85 -12.33 -14.61
N GLY A 43 5.98 -11.89 -15.51
CA GLY A 43 4.68 -11.31 -15.22
C GLY A 43 3.54 -12.26 -15.55
N PHE A 44 2.54 -12.36 -14.67
CA PHE A 44 1.25 -13.03 -14.92
C PHE A 44 0.14 -11.98 -14.92
N ILE A 45 -0.46 -11.73 -16.07
CA ILE A 45 -1.46 -10.68 -16.22
C ILE A 45 -2.78 -11.32 -16.64
N TYR A 46 -3.80 -11.12 -15.82
CA TYR A 46 -5.11 -11.75 -15.96
C TYR A 46 -5.05 -13.29 -15.89
N GLY A 47 -6.22 -13.92 -15.90
CA GLY A 47 -6.34 -15.37 -15.77
C GLY A 47 -6.67 -15.81 -14.35
N THR A 48 -6.39 -17.07 -14.04
CA THR A 48 -6.76 -17.69 -12.76
C THR A 48 -5.63 -18.56 -12.25
N ILE A 49 -4.93 -18.09 -11.22
CA ILE A 49 -3.92 -18.82 -10.46
C ILE A 49 -4.48 -18.92 -9.05
N GLY A 50 -5.14 -20.01 -8.68
CA GLY A 50 -5.81 -20.09 -7.37
C GLY A 50 -4.82 -19.98 -6.20
N ASN A 51 -3.74 -20.75 -6.28
CA ASN A 51 -2.69 -20.85 -5.28
C ASN A 51 -1.33 -20.55 -5.92
N PHE A 52 -0.60 -19.60 -5.36
CA PHE A 52 0.82 -19.41 -5.67
C PHE A 52 1.63 -20.40 -4.83
N SER A 53 1.66 -21.65 -5.30
CA SER A 53 2.10 -22.82 -4.53
C SER A 53 3.61 -23.01 -4.50
N HIS A 54 4.07 -23.88 -3.60
CA HIS A 54 5.46 -24.34 -3.58
C HIS A 54 5.90 -24.97 -4.91
N THR A 55 5.00 -25.70 -5.59
CA THR A 55 5.29 -26.30 -6.90
C THR A 55 5.52 -25.22 -7.96
N LEU A 56 4.71 -24.17 -7.98
CA LEU A 56 4.92 -23.01 -8.86
C LEU A 56 6.24 -22.30 -8.54
N ASN A 57 6.51 -22.03 -7.26
CA ASN A 57 7.77 -21.42 -6.82
C ASN A 57 8.99 -22.18 -7.35
N ASN A 58 8.95 -23.52 -7.29
CA ASN A 58 10.04 -24.37 -7.76
C ASN A 58 10.23 -24.30 -9.28
N GLN A 59 9.15 -24.24 -10.06
CA GLN A 59 9.26 -24.12 -11.51
C GLN A 59 9.80 -22.75 -11.93
N LEU A 60 9.34 -21.68 -11.27
CA LEU A 60 9.87 -20.33 -11.49
C LEU A 60 11.36 -20.25 -11.15
N PHE A 61 11.78 -20.88 -10.05
CA PHE A 61 13.18 -20.98 -9.69
C PHE A 61 14.01 -21.73 -10.75
N LYS A 62 13.53 -22.89 -11.23
CA LYS A 62 14.19 -23.65 -12.32
C LYS A 62 14.33 -22.83 -13.61
N ALA A 63 13.40 -21.94 -13.87
CA ALA A 63 13.44 -21.01 -15.00
C ALA A 63 14.37 -19.80 -14.77
N GLY A 64 14.96 -19.64 -13.58
CA GLY A 64 15.88 -18.54 -13.25
C GLY A 64 15.16 -17.23 -12.92
N VAL A 65 13.86 -17.29 -12.59
CA VAL A 65 13.07 -16.12 -12.26
C VAL A 65 13.46 -15.60 -10.89
N LEU A 66 13.82 -14.32 -10.84
CA LEU A 66 14.15 -13.59 -9.61
C LEU A 66 13.08 -12.56 -9.26
N ARG A 67 12.31 -12.10 -10.24
CA ARG A 67 11.26 -11.08 -10.07
C ARG A 67 9.95 -11.59 -10.61
N VAL A 68 8.93 -11.59 -9.76
CA VAL A 68 7.59 -12.03 -10.14
C VAL A 68 6.61 -10.88 -9.99
N PHE A 69 5.83 -10.69 -11.03
CA PHE A 69 4.73 -9.74 -11.06
C PHE A 69 3.45 -10.52 -11.35
N ALA A 70 2.38 -10.29 -10.61
CA ALA A 70 1.08 -10.83 -10.96
C ALA A 70 -0.01 -9.79 -10.71
N ARG A 71 -0.96 -9.70 -11.63
CA ARG A 71 -2.08 -8.77 -11.56
C ARG A 71 -3.32 -9.39 -12.18
N GLY A 72 -4.46 -9.29 -11.51
CA GLY A 72 -5.73 -9.79 -12.03
C GLY A 72 -5.77 -11.32 -12.17
N THR A 73 -4.88 -12.02 -11.48
CA THR A 73 -4.73 -13.50 -11.56
C THR A 73 -5.57 -14.25 -10.53
N ARG A 74 -6.35 -13.54 -9.70
CA ARG A 74 -7.26 -14.11 -8.69
C ARG A 74 -6.57 -15.04 -7.67
N ILE A 75 -5.30 -14.77 -7.35
CA ILE A 75 -4.53 -15.56 -6.36
C ILE A 75 -5.15 -15.36 -4.99
N ARG A 76 -5.50 -16.46 -4.31
CA ARG A 76 -6.13 -16.44 -2.97
C ARG A 76 -5.16 -16.82 -1.86
N HIS A 77 -4.24 -17.73 -2.16
CA HIS A 77 -3.26 -18.25 -1.21
C HIS A 77 -1.86 -18.09 -1.78
N LEU A 78 -0.95 -17.51 -1.01
CA LEU A 78 0.46 -17.34 -1.36
C LEU A 78 1.32 -18.20 -0.42
N THR A 79 2.04 -19.16 -0.97
CA THR A 79 3.21 -19.75 -0.31
C THR A 79 4.44 -18.93 -0.70
N MET A 80 5.12 -18.32 0.27
CA MET A 80 6.18 -17.36 0.00
C MET A 80 7.38 -18.02 -0.72
N PRO A 81 7.78 -17.54 -1.91
CA PRO A 81 8.99 -18.00 -2.57
C PRO A 81 10.25 -17.52 -1.82
N SER A 82 11.18 -18.44 -1.56
CA SER A 82 12.47 -18.14 -0.92
C SER A 82 13.55 -17.63 -1.89
N THR A 83 13.33 -17.77 -3.19
CA THR A 83 14.34 -17.61 -4.25
C THR A 83 14.23 -16.31 -5.04
N VAL A 84 13.18 -15.51 -4.82
CA VAL A 84 12.92 -14.27 -5.56
C VAL A 84 13.34 -13.04 -4.73
N ASP A 85 13.88 -12.02 -5.40
CA ASP A 85 14.27 -10.75 -4.76
C ASP A 85 13.12 -9.72 -4.75
N GLN A 86 12.18 -9.83 -5.69
CA GLN A 86 11.01 -8.95 -5.82
C GLN A 86 9.74 -9.76 -6.12
N LEU A 87 8.69 -9.54 -5.34
CA LEU A 87 7.40 -10.20 -5.51
C LEU A 87 6.27 -9.17 -5.43
N TYR A 88 5.65 -8.89 -6.57
CA TYR A 88 4.57 -7.90 -6.69
C TYR A 88 3.28 -8.59 -7.13
N LEU A 89 2.34 -8.80 -6.22
CA LEU A 89 1.06 -9.46 -6.46
C LEU A 89 -0.09 -8.48 -6.28
N ARG A 90 -0.01 -7.34 -6.96
CA ARG A 90 -1.05 -6.30 -6.93
C ARG A 90 -2.38 -6.88 -7.40
N ASP A 91 -3.48 -6.41 -6.83
CA ASP A 91 -4.81 -6.59 -7.44
C ASP A 91 -5.12 -8.06 -7.72
N ASN A 92 -5.14 -8.80 -6.62
CA ASN A 92 -5.43 -10.22 -6.55
C ASN A 92 -6.46 -10.46 -5.43
N ASP A 93 -6.73 -11.73 -5.14
CA ASP A 93 -7.70 -12.13 -4.12
C ASP A 93 -7.03 -12.61 -2.83
N LEU A 94 -5.78 -12.21 -2.55
CA LEU A 94 -4.98 -12.85 -1.49
C LEU A 94 -5.67 -12.69 -0.14
N ARG A 95 -5.97 -13.81 0.50
CA ARG A 95 -6.55 -13.90 1.84
C ARG A 95 -5.54 -14.41 2.86
N THR A 96 -4.62 -15.28 2.43
CA THR A 96 -3.61 -15.86 3.31
C THR A 96 -2.23 -15.84 2.67
N VAL A 97 -1.22 -15.62 3.51
CA VAL A 97 0.19 -15.74 3.15
C VAL A 97 0.85 -16.71 4.12
N GLU A 98 1.46 -17.75 3.57
CA GLU A 98 2.21 -18.76 4.29
C GLU A 98 3.70 -18.51 4.12
N ILE A 99 4.42 -18.45 5.24
CA ILE A 99 5.87 -18.22 5.28
C ILE A 99 6.45 -19.33 6.16
N ASP A 100 7.27 -20.20 5.56
CA ASP A 100 8.02 -21.22 6.30
C ASP A 100 9.10 -20.54 7.15
N PRO A 101 9.06 -20.67 8.50
CA PRO A 101 10.05 -20.07 9.40
C PRO A 101 11.45 -20.68 9.28
N ARG A 102 11.60 -21.85 8.66
CA ARG A 102 12.89 -22.55 8.48
C ARG A 102 13.62 -22.11 7.22
N ALA A 103 12.91 -21.50 6.27
CA ALA A 103 13.48 -21.05 5.02
C ALA A 103 14.25 -19.74 5.18
N ARG A 104 15.29 -19.55 4.34
CA ARG A 104 16.00 -18.28 4.21
C ARG A 104 15.48 -17.54 2.99
N TYR A 105 14.90 -16.36 3.21
CA TYR A 105 14.35 -15.53 2.14
C TYR A 105 15.36 -14.46 1.73
N ILE A 106 15.56 -14.30 0.42
CA ILE A 106 16.37 -13.20 -0.15
C ILE A 106 15.53 -11.99 -0.57
N LEU A 107 14.21 -12.06 -0.34
CA LEU A 107 13.23 -11.06 -0.77
C LEU A 107 13.55 -9.69 -0.20
N ARG A 108 13.62 -8.68 -1.08
CA ARG A 108 13.88 -7.28 -0.72
C ARG A 108 12.66 -6.39 -0.87
N TYR A 109 11.77 -6.69 -1.82
CA TYR A 109 10.59 -5.87 -2.09
C TYR A 109 9.35 -6.75 -2.21
N LEU A 110 8.39 -6.53 -1.31
CA LEU A 110 7.12 -7.26 -1.28
C LEU A 110 5.96 -6.27 -1.42
N ARG A 111 5.21 -6.42 -2.51
CA ARG A 111 4.07 -5.54 -2.83
C ARG A 111 2.81 -6.37 -3.01
N LEU A 112 1.90 -6.28 -2.05
CA LEU A 112 0.64 -7.02 -1.99
C LEU A 112 -0.57 -6.08 -1.96
N GLN A 113 -0.44 -4.86 -2.51
CA GLN A 113 -1.54 -3.90 -2.50
C GLN A 113 -2.77 -4.37 -3.29
N MET A 114 -3.95 -3.87 -2.92
CA MET A 114 -5.23 -4.22 -3.54
C MET A 114 -5.54 -5.73 -3.44
N ASN A 115 -5.47 -6.29 -2.23
CA ASN A 115 -5.78 -7.70 -1.96
C ASN A 115 -6.90 -7.84 -0.91
N LYS A 116 -7.03 -8.99 -0.26
CA LYS A 116 -8.08 -9.32 0.73
C LYS A 116 -7.49 -9.75 2.08
N LEU A 117 -6.26 -9.33 2.39
CA LEU A 117 -5.60 -9.67 3.65
C LEU A 117 -6.31 -8.96 4.80
N ARG A 118 -6.66 -9.69 5.85
CA ARG A 118 -7.31 -9.15 7.06
C ARG A 118 -6.35 -8.99 8.24
N THR A 119 -5.19 -9.62 8.18
CA THR A 119 -4.19 -9.63 9.24
C THR A 119 -2.79 -9.51 8.65
N ILE A 120 -1.84 -9.10 9.50
CA ILE A 120 -0.42 -9.14 9.18
C ILE A 120 0.06 -10.59 9.26
N ALA A 121 0.61 -11.11 8.15
CA ALA A 121 1.23 -12.44 8.13
C ALA A 121 2.59 -12.44 8.85
N ARG A 122 3.25 -13.59 8.91
CA ARG A 122 4.59 -13.76 9.54
C ARG A 122 5.73 -13.14 8.73
N PHE A 123 5.58 -11.89 8.31
CA PHE A 123 6.57 -11.13 7.54
C PHE A 123 7.85 -10.87 8.34
N ASP A 124 7.83 -11.06 9.67
CA ASP A 124 8.98 -11.03 10.56
C ASP A 124 10.11 -12.00 10.17
N HIS A 125 9.79 -13.07 9.42
CA HIS A 125 10.81 -13.99 8.87
C HIS A 125 11.53 -13.43 7.63
N LEU A 126 11.03 -12.35 7.02
CA LEU A 126 11.61 -11.73 5.82
C LEU A 126 12.67 -10.69 6.21
N THR A 127 13.73 -11.12 6.87
CA THR A 127 14.74 -10.22 7.50
C THR A 127 15.55 -9.37 6.52
N GLN A 128 15.56 -9.72 5.23
CA GLN A 128 16.20 -8.97 4.15
C GLN A 128 15.29 -7.92 3.48
N LEU A 129 14.02 -7.83 3.90
CA LEU A 129 13.04 -6.97 3.27
C LEU A 129 13.35 -5.49 3.53
N LEU A 130 13.33 -4.71 2.46
CA LEU A 130 13.53 -3.26 2.44
C LEU A 130 12.20 -2.51 2.35
N GLU A 131 11.24 -3.06 1.59
CA GLU A 131 9.93 -2.47 1.37
C GLU A 131 8.83 -3.53 1.55
N LEU A 132 7.84 -3.18 2.38
CA LEU A 132 6.60 -3.92 2.52
C LEU A 132 5.41 -3.00 2.20
N ASN A 133 4.70 -3.30 1.11
CA ASN A 133 3.49 -2.60 0.72
C ASN A 133 2.27 -3.51 0.83
N LEU A 134 1.36 -3.14 1.74
CA LEU A 134 0.10 -3.80 2.03
C LEU A 134 -1.09 -2.84 1.85
N CYS A 135 -0.92 -1.76 1.09
CA CYS A 135 -1.96 -0.76 0.88
C CYS A 135 -3.23 -1.37 0.27
N ASP A 136 -4.41 -0.81 0.55
CA ASP A 136 -5.68 -1.28 -0.01
C ASP A 136 -5.96 -2.77 0.27
N ASN A 137 -5.75 -3.19 1.52
CA ASN A 137 -6.17 -4.49 2.03
C ASN A 137 -7.32 -4.31 3.04
N LEU A 138 -7.62 -5.34 3.83
CA LEU A 138 -8.69 -5.36 4.82
C LEU A 138 -8.13 -5.47 6.25
N ILE A 139 -6.91 -4.99 6.48
CA ILE A 139 -6.20 -5.18 7.75
C ILE A 139 -6.84 -4.30 8.83
N GLU A 140 -7.26 -4.89 9.95
CA GLU A 140 -7.92 -4.16 11.04
C GLU A 140 -6.99 -3.82 12.21
N ASP A 141 -6.00 -4.67 12.45
CA ASP A 141 -5.04 -4.53 13.54
C ASP A 141 -3.61 -4.79 13.04
N VAL A 142 -2.69 -3.94 13.50
CA VAL A 142 -1.27 -4.05 13.15
C VAL A 142 -0.45 -4.16 14.44
N PRO A 143 0.06 -5.35 14.77
CA PRO A 143 1.06 -5.53 15.82
C PRO A 143 2.42 -5.03 15.30
N LEU A 144 2.70 -3.73 15.50
CA LEU A 144 3.88 -3.06 14.94
C LEU A 144 5.21 -3.66 15.43
N ASP A 145 5.21 -4.32 16.59
CA ASP A 145 6.33 -5.09 17.12
C ASP A 145 6.73 -6.27 16.24
N THR A 146 5.82 -6.79 15.41
CA THR A 146 6.14 -7.83 14.41
C THR A 146 7.23 -7.37 13.44
N PHE A 147 7.29 -6.07 13.12
CA PHE A 147 8.31 -5.54 12.21
C PHE A 147 9.64 -5.24 12.92
N ALA A 148 9.72 -5.31 14.25
CA ALA A 148 10.93 -4.98 15.01
C ALA A 148 12.09 -5.95 14.73
N THR A 149 11.78 -7.17 14.29
CA THR A 149 12.76 -8.19 13.89
C THR A 149 13.20 -8.06 12.42
N MET A 150 12.76 -7.02 11.71
CA MET A 150 13.10 -6.75 10.31
C MET A 150 14.07 -5.57 10.22
N PRO A 151 15.38 -5.78 10.50
CA PRO A 151 16.35 -4.70 10.71
C PRO A 151 16.61 -3.84 9.46
N ASN A 152 16.28 -4.37 8.29
CA ASN A 152 16.50 -3.72 7.00
C ASN A 152 15.26 -2.97 6.47
N LEU A 153 14.10 -3.08 7.14
CA LEU A 153 12.86 -2.51 6.62
C LEU A 153 12.93 -0.98 6.61
N ARG A 154 12.86 -0.39 5.41
CA ARG A 154 12.93 1.05 5.18
C ARG A 154 11.59 1.68 4.89
N GLN A 155 10.68 0.94 4.26
CA GLN A 155 9.38 1.44 3.86
C GLN A 155 8.30 0.46 4.29
N LEU A 156 7.33 0.95 5.07
CA LEU A 156 6.15 0.22 5.48
C LEU A 156 4.92 1.01 5.04
N ILE A 157 4.18 0.46 4.07
CA ILE A 157 3.05 1.13 3.43
C ILE A 157 1.78 0.33 3.75
N LEU A 158 0.90 0.92 4.54
CA LEU A 158 -0.32 0.33 5.11
C LEU A 158 -1.56 1.18 4.80
N CYS A 159 -1.47 2.08 3.81
CA CYS A 159 -2.57 2.96 3.45
C CYS A 159 -3.84 2.21 3.04
N GLY A 160 -5.01 2.85 3.15
CA GLY A 160 -6.28 2.30 2.63
C GLY A 160 -6.67 0.96 3.25
N ASN A 161 -6.34 0.73 4.53
CA ASN A 161 -6.76 -0.45 5.28
C ASN A 161 -7.87 -0.08 6.28
N HIS A 162 -8.25 -1.04 7.12
CA HIS A 162 -9.26 -0.86 8.17
C HIS A 162 -8.64 -0.67 9.56
N ILE A 163 -7.41 -0.15 9.61
CA ILE A 163 -6.62 -0.16 10.85
C ILE A 163 -7.26 0.76 11.87
N LYS A 164 -7.69 0.19 13.00
CA LYS A 164 -8.25 0.94 14.15
C LYS A 164 -7.22 1.10 15.25
N THR A 165 -6.42 0.05 15.47
CA THR A 165 -5.39 0.02 16.51
C THR A 165 -4.02 -0.32 15.95
N LEU A 166 -3.02 0.43 16.40
CA LEU A 166 -1.62 0.17 16.16
C LEU A 166 -1.06 -0.43 17.45
N GLY A 167 -1.21 -1.74 17.58
CA GLY A 167 -0.88 -2.46 18.81
C GLY A 167 0.60 -2.82 18.93
N SER A 168 0.97 -3.26 20.12
CA SER A 168 2.04 -4.22 20.33
C SER A 168 1.46 -5.33 21.20
N SER A 169 1.76 -6.58 20.87
CA SER A 169 1.38 -7.72 21.72
C SER A 169 2.12 -7.73 23.05
N ALA A 170 3.27 -7.04 23.12
CA ALA A 170 4.06 -6.84 24.33
C ALA A 170 3.93 -5.38 24.82
N GLN A 171 4.14 -5.15 26.12
CA GLN A 171 4.20 -3.77 26.66
C GLN A 171 5.53 -3.06 26.30
N ALA A 172 6.24 -3.55 25.28
CA ALA A 172 7.59 -3.14 24.92
C ALA A 172 7.61 -1.95 23.95
N ILE A 173 8.77 -1.30 23.88
CA ILE A 173 9.05 -0.27 22.87
C ILE A 173 9.20 -0.95 21.51
N VAL A 174 8.45 -0.48 20.53
CA VAL A 174 8.60 -0.82 19.11
C VAL A 174 9.77 -0.03 18.55
N TRP A 175 10.85 -0.73 18.20
CA TRP A 175 12.04 -0.15 17.60
C TRP A 175 12.21 -0.60 16.15
N LEU A 176 12.15 0.34 15.21
CA LEU A 176 12.39 0.09 13.79
C LEU A 176 13.57 0.95 13.32
N PRO A 177 14.82 0.46 13.44
CA PRO A 177 16.02 1.28 13.30
C PRO A 177 16.26 1.81 11.89
N ALA A 178 15.78 1.12 10.85
CA ALA A 178 16.01 1.49 9.45
C ALA A 178 14.79 2.13 8.78
N LEU A 179 13.64 2.23 9.46
CA LEU A 179 12.41 2.71 8.85
C LEU A 179 12.53 4.20 8.53
N THR A 180 12.34 4.53 7.26
CA THR A 180 12.42 5.88 6.71
C THR A 180 11.06 6.41 6.25
N HIS A 181 10.15 5.52 5.85
CA HIS A 181 8.83 5.88 5.36
C HIS A 181 7.77 4.99 6.02
N LEU A 182 6.78 5.62 6.64
CA LEU A 182 5.61 4.97 7.21
C LEU A 182 4.35 5.64 6.67
N ASP A 183 3.56 4.90 5.91
CA ASP A 183 2.29 5.38 5.38
C ASP A 183 1.12 4.63 5.99
N LEU A 184 0.30 5.34 6.76
CA LEU A 184 -0.89 4.88 7.45
C LEU A 184 -2.14 5.62 6.95
N ALA A 185 -2.06 6.30 5.80
CA ALA A 185 -3.16 7.12 5.31
C ALA A 185 -4.43 6.32 5.02
N GLY A 186 -5.60 6.93 5.13
CA GLY A 186 -6.86 6.29 4.73
C GLY A 186 -7.27 5.13 5.63
N ASN A 187 -6.91 5.17 6.91
CA ASN A 187 -7.29 4.17 7.92
C ASN A 187 -8.33 4.73 8.90
N PHE A 188 -8.55 4.04 10.03
CA PHE A 188 -9.53 4.40 11.06
C PHE A 188 -8.86 4.65 12.42
N ILE A 189 -7.60 5.10 12.41
CA ILE A 189 -6.77 5.30 13.59
C ILE A 189 -7.28 6.51 14.35
N THR A 190 -7.55 6.35 15.65
CA THR A 190 -8.02 7.45 16.52
C THR A 190 -6.92 8.05 17.39
N ARG A 191 -5.82 7.32 17.60
CA ARG A 191 -4.65 7.77 18.36
C ARG A 191 -3.39 7.05 17.90
N LEU A 192 -2.26 7.76 17.95
CA LEU A 192 -0.94 7.18 17.73
C LEU A 192 -0.30 6.84 19.08
N PRO A 193 0.17 5.60 19.31
CA PRO A 193 0.88 5.24 20.55
C PRO A 193 2.35 5.67 20.46
N LEU A 194 2.59 6.98 20.28
CA LEU A 194 3.91 7.57 20.04
C LEU A 194 4.94 7.16 21.10
N GLU A 195 4.51 7.06 22.36
CA GLU A 195 5.37 6.65 23.48
C GLU A 195 5.95 5.24 23.37
N ARG A 196 5.35 4.40 22.53
CA ARG A 196 5.86 3.06 22.26
C ARG A 196 6.76 3.02 21.05
N TRP A 197 6.79 4.04 20.20
CA TRP A 197 7.54 3.99 18.95
C TRP A 197 8.93 4.59 19.12
N ARG A 198 9.93 3.97 18.53
CA ARG A 198 11.28 4.53 18.37
C ARG A 198 11.71 4.30 16.94
N LEU A 199 11.56 5.33 16.11
CA LEU A 199 11.81 5.28 14.66
C LEU A 199 12.87 6.33 14.30
N PRO A 200 14.15 6.10 14.67
CA PRO A 200 15.19 7.13 14.65
C PRO A 200 15.55 7.61 13.23
N GLN A 201 15.19 6.84 12.21
CA GLN A 201 15.47 7.14 10.80
C GLN A 201 14.23 7.60 10.02
N LEU A 202 13.08 7.77 10.69
CA LEU A 202 11.83 8.10 10.01
C LEU A 202 11.93 9.50 9.41
N ILE A 203 11.71 9.59 8.11
CA ILE A 203 11.78 10.83 7.31
C ILE A 203 10.38 11.27 6.91
N ASN A 204 9.53 10.32 6.52
CA ASN A 204 8.17 10.56 6.08
C ASN A 204 7.17 9.76 6.91
N LEU A 205 6.20 10.45 7.49
CA LEU A 205 5.06 9.86 8.18
C LEU A 205 3.77 10.46 7.62
N SER A 206 2.92 9.60 7.08
CA SER A 206 1.57 9.95 6.67
C SER A 206 0.55 9.24 7.53
N VAL A 207 -0.31 10.03 8.18
CA VAL A 207 -1.51 9.60 8.91
C VAL A 207 -2.75 10.33 8.38
N ARG A 208 -2.66 10.85 7.14
CA ARG A 208 -3.76 11.53 6.45
C ARG A 208 -5.02 10.68 6.41
N ASP A 209 -6.19 11.32 6.45
CA ASP A 209 -7.48 10.64 6.32
C ASP A 209 -7.58 9.48 7.34
N ASN A 210 -7.51 9.85 8.60
CA ASN A 210 -7.74 8.99 9.76
C ASN A 210 -8.79 9.64 10.66
N LEU A 211 -8.92 9.17 11.90
CA LEU A 211 -9.89 9.65 12.88
C LEU A 211 -9.18 10.25 14.09
N LEU A 212 -7.98 10.82 13.90
CA LEU A 212 -7.22 11.44 14.98
C LEU A 212 -7.94 12.71 15.47
N THR A 213 -8.08 12.83 16.79
CA THR A 213 -8.62 14.04 17.43
C THR A 213 -7.56 14.82 18.20
N THR A 214 -6.46 14.18 18.58
CA THR A 214 -5.35 14.82 19.28
C THR A 214 -4.02 14.39 18.68
N LEU A 215 -3.00 15.21 18.87
CA LEU A 215 -1.63 14.93 18.42
C LEU A 215 -0.62 15.52 19.41
N ASP A 216 0.19 14.67 20.02
CA ASP A 216 1.33 15.10 20.83
C ASP A 216 2.56 15.29 19.91
N SER A 217 2.67 16.50 19.34
CA SER A 217 3.75 16.87 18.44
C SER A 217 5.12 16.88 19.12
N GLY A 218 5.19 17.21 20.40
CA GLY A 218 6.42 17.22 21.20
C GLY A 218 7.03 15.82 21.33
N THR A 219 6.21 14.85 21.72
CA THR A 219 6.62 13.44 21.75
C THR A 219 6.98 12.97 20.34
N LEU A 220 6.16 13.29 19.34
CA LEU A 220 6.38 12.87 17.95
C LEU A 220 7.79 13.26 17.44
N VAL A 221 8.19 14.53 17.61
CA VAL A 221 9.50 15.00 17.13
C VAL A 221 10.69 14.51 17.97
N HIS A 222 10.45 14.08 19.22
CA HIS A 222 11.46 13.43 20.04
C HIS A 222 11.66 11.96 19.60
N ARG A 223 10.58 11.24 19.30
CA ARG A 223 10.65 9.83 18.87
C ARG A 223 11.11 9.68 17.42
N PHE A 224 10.86 10.69 16.57
CA PHE A 224 11.22 10.72 15.14
C PHE A 224 12.14 11.92 14.84
N PRO A 225 13.38 11.92 15.33
CA PRO A 225 14.27 13.09 15.27
C PRO A 225 14.71 13.48 13.85
N ARG A 226 14.52 12.60 12.85
CA ARG A 226 14.85 12.83 11.43
C ARG A 226 13.64 13.13 10.55
N LEU A 227 12.46 13.32 11.15
CA LEU A 227 11.24 13.55 10.40
C LEU A 227 11.36 14.84 9.58
N ARG A 228 10.97 14.78 8.31
CA ARG A 228 10.98 15.90 7.37
C ARG A 228 9.63 16.18 6.77
N ILE A 229 8.81 15.15 6.59
CA ILE A 229 7.48 15.25 6.00
C ILE A 229 6.49 14.58 6.96
N PHE A 230 5.47 15.34 7.36
CA PHE A 230 4.38 14.86 8.20
C PHE A 230 3.02 15.25 7.61
N ASP A 231 2.21 14.27 7.23
CA ASP A 231 0.86 14.53 6.71
C ASP A 231 -0.19 13.97 7.67
N ALA A 232 -0.93 14.86 8.32
CA ALA A 232 -2.09 14.56 9.15
C ALA A 232 -3.37 15.24 8.65
N SER A 233 -3.40 15.65 7.38
CA SER A 233 -4.60 16.23 6.75
C SER A 233 -5.77 15.24 6.78
N ALA A 234 -6.99 15.73 6.61
CA ALA A 234 -8.22 14.96 6.70
C ALA A 234 -8.37 14.16 8.02
N ASN A 235 -7.90 14.72 9.13
CA ASN A 235 -8.24 14.29 10.48
C ASN A 235 -9.13 15.34 11.16
N ALA A 236 -9.57 15.07 12.39
CA ALA A 236 -10.40 15.98 13.19
C ALA A 236 -9.63 16.46 14.43
N LEU A 237 -8.38 16.91 14.24
CA LEU A 237 -7.53 17.38 15.33
C LEU A 237 -8.16 18.60 16.03
N ASP A 238 -8.14 18.60 17.36
CA ASP A 238 -8.52 19.76 18.16
C ASP A 238 -7.55 20.93 17.97
N CYS A 239 -7.98 22.12 18.36
CA CYS A 239 -7.21 23.33 18.08
C CYS A 239 -5.93 23.48 18.86
N ARG A 240 -5.88 22.92 20.08
CA ARG A 240 -4.65 22.87 20.85
C ARG A 240 -3.62 22.02 20.10
N SER A 241 -3.97 20.79 19.74
CA SER A 241 -3.10 19.88 19.00
C SER A 241 -2.66 20.46 17.65
N TYR A 242 -3.56 21.13 16.93
CA TYR A 242 -3.23 21.83 15.69
C TYR A 242 -2.21 22.95 15.91
N GLN A 243 -2.44 23.84 16.87
CA GLN A 243 -1.54 24.95 17.19
C GLN A 243 -0.16 24.45 17.67
N ASP A 244 -0.15 23.46 18.57
CA ASP A 244 1.08 22.84 19.08
C ASP A 244 1.87 22.14 17.96
N ALA A 245 1.17 21.52 17.02
CA ALA A 245 1.76 20.91 15.82
C ALA A 245 2.39 21.96 14.91
N LEU A 246 1.67 23.05 14.59
CA LEU A 246 2.21 24.15 13.77
C LEU A 246 3.50 24.71 14.39
N GLN A 247 3.46 25.07 15.67
CA GLN A 247 4.63 25.63 16.36
C GLN A 247 5.81 24.67 16.36
N THR A 248 5.56 23.40 16.68
CA THR A 248 6.61 22.38 16.76
C THR A 248 7.23 22.08 15.39
N PHE A 249 6.40 21.94 14.35
CA PHE A 249 6.86 21.58 13.01
C PHE A 249 7.53 22.73 12.28
N VAL A 250 7.09 23.97 12.48
CA VAL A 250 7.80 25.17 11.99
C VAL A 250 9.18 25.26 12.62
N ASN A 251 9.28 25.13 13.95
CA ASN A 251 10.57 25.17 14.66
C ASN A 251 11.54 24.07 14.24
N ARG A 252 11.01 22.92 13.79
CA ARG A 252 11.81 21.78 13.33
C ARG A 252 11.98 21.73 11.81
N SER A 253 11.48 22.73 11.08
CA SER A 253 11.47 22.80 9.61
C SER A 253 10.91 21.53 8.95
N VAL A 254 9.87 20.96 9.57
CA VAL A 254 9.13 19.81 9.05
C VAL A 254 8.05 20.32 8.09
N VAL A 255 8.10 19.84 6.84
CA VAL A 255 7.01 20.05 5.88
C VAL A 255 5.79 19.32 6.41
N HIS A 256 4.73 20.06 6.72
CA HIS A 256 3.55 19.50 7.35
C HIS A 256 2.27 19.84 6.58
N LEU A 257 1.37 18.86 6.50
CA LEU A 257 0.03 19.01 5.97
C LEU A 257 -0.94 18.69 7.11
N VAL A 258 -1.55 19.73 7.68
CA VAL A 258 -2.50 19.59 8.79
C VAL A 258 -3.68 20.52 8.52
N ASP A 259 -4.90 20.01 8.59
CA ASP A 259 -6.08 20.79 8.22
C ASP A 259 -6.53 21.73 9.33
N ARG A 260 -6.78 22.98 8.97
CA ARG A 260 -7.33 24.04 9.85
C ARG A 260 -8.83 23.88 10.16
N ARG A 261 -9.51 22.87 9.60
CA ARG A 261 -10.99 22.82 9.48
C ARG A 261 -11.75 22.95 10.81
N MET A 262 -11.12 22.69 11.95
CA MET A 262 -11.75 22.77 13.27
C MET A 262 -11.38 24.05 14.06
N CYS A 263 -10.56 24.95 13.50
CA CYS A 263 -9.95 26.05 14.23
C CYS A 263 -10.20 27.44 13.64
N THR A 264 -10.96 28.23 14.36
CA THR A 264 -10.91 29.69 14.27
C THR A 264 -9.58 30.12 14.87
N VAL A 265 -8.56 30.26 14.05
CA VAL A 265 -7.30 30.89 14.47
C VAL A 265 -7.66 32.31 14.88
N ASP A 266 -7.32 32.68 16.12
CA ASP A 266 -7.30 34.07 16.54
C ASP A 266 -6.25 34.79 15.67
N ASP A 267 -6.67 35.84 14.96
CA ASP A 267 -5.84 36.62 14.02
C ASP A 267 -4.62 37.29 14.68
N SER A 268 -4.43 37.09 15.99
CA SER A 268 -3.29 37.54 16.79
C SER A 268 -2.00 36.71 16.57
N ILE A 269 -2.09 35.50 16.02
CA ILE A 269 -0.91 34.69 15.66
C ILE A 269 -0.51 35.02 14.23
N VAL A 270 0.40 35.98 14.08
CA VAL A 270 1.07 36.27 12.80
C VAL A 270 1.94 35.07 12.44
N LEU A 271 1.43 34.18 11.59
CA LEU A 271 2.28 33.29 10.80
C LEU A 271 3.12 34.16 9.86
N PRO A 272 4.40 33.82 9.58
CA PRO A 272 5.16 34.49 8.54
C PRO A 272 4.38 34.33 7.24
N MET A 273 3.81 35.44 6.76
CA MET A 273 2.96 35.43 5.57
C MET A 273 3.79 34.95 4.38
N GLU A 274 3.31 33.91 3.70
CA GLU A 274 3.61 33.74 2.29
C GLU A 274 3.07 34.99 1.57
N ASP A 275 3.88 35.54 0.68
CA ASP A 275 3.60 36.78 -0.05
C ASP A 275 2.21 36.73 -0.73
N ASP A 276 1.28 37.54 -0.19
CA ASP A 276 -0.04 37.80 -0.74
C ASP A 276 0.05 38.59 -2.05
N VAL A 277 -0.21 37.92 -3.17
CA VAL A 277 -0.80 38.54 -4.35
C VAL A 277 -2.30 38.25 -4.30
N HIS A 278 -3.04 39.12 -3.60
CA HIS A 278 -4.38 39.62 -3.94
C HIS A 278 -5.14 40.11 -2.68
N GLN A 279 -4.91 41.37 -2.32
CA GLN A 279 -5.91 42.13 -1.55
C GLN A 279 -7.14 42.41 -2.42
N ARG A 280 -8.34 42.19 -1.89
CA ARG A 280 -9.32 43.26 -1.61
C ARG A 280 -10.58 42.76 -0.91
N ASP A 281 -10.99 43.56 0.07
CA ASP A 281 -12.34 43.74 0.61
C ASP A 281 -13.04 42.58 1.34
N ARG A 282 -13.13 42.70 2.68
CA ARG A 282 -14.36 43.16 3.37
C ARG A 282 -14.25 43.14 4.90
N GLY A 283 -14.54 44.30 5.49
CA GLY A 283 -15.43 44.44 6.65
C GLY A 283 -14.92 44.04 8.04
N ARG A 284 -14.48 45.02 8.83
CA ARG A 284 -14.49 44.94 10.30
C ARG A 284 -15.93 44.74 10.79
N MET A 285 -16.22 43.60 11.41
CA MET A 285 -17.35 43.45 12.32
C MET A 285 -16.82 43.05 13.70
N HIS A 286 -17.06 43.90 14.70
CA HIS A 286 -17.02 43.50 16.10
C HIS A 286 -18.13 42.48 16.34
N HIS A 287 -17.79 41.28 16.81
CA HIS A 287 -18.74 40.37 17.44
C HIS A 287 -18.31 40.09 18.89
N PRO A 288 -19.28 40.03 19.82
CA PRO A 288 -19.03 39.93 21.25
C PRO A 288 -18.63 38.51 21.64
N ASN A 289 -17.96 38.39 22.80
CA ASN A 289 -17.60 37.16 23.50
C ASN A 289 -18.66 36.05 23.35
N ASN A 290 -18.42 35.11 22.44
CA ASN A 290 -19.06 33.80 22.45
C ASN A 290 -17.92 32.79 22.62
N GLU A 291 -17.97 32.01 23.69
CA GLU A 291 -17.20 30.78 23.80
C GLU A 291 -17.58 29.91 22.61
N VAL A 292 -16.74 29.89 21.58
CA VAL A 292 -16.93 29.07 20.39
C VAL A 292 -16.70 27.63 20.84
N GLU A 293 -17.80 26.87 20.99
CA GLU A 293 -17.73 25.43 21.21
C GLU A 293 -16.80 24.81 20.16
N GLN A 294 -15.66 24.30 20.61
CA GLN A 294 -14.74 23.54 19.77
C GLN A 294 -15.52 22.37 19.19
N PHE A 295 -15.77 22.37 17.89
CA PHE A 295 -16.44 21.26 17.23
C PHE A 295 -15.50 20.05 17.23
N VAL A 296 -15.60 19.21 18.26
CA VAL A 296 -14.97 17.89 18.31
C VAL A 296 -16.09 16.89 17.99
N PRO A 297 -16.00 16.13 16.87
CA PRO A 297 -17.06 15.20 16.50
C PRO A 297 -17.38 14.26 17.66
N SER A 298 -18.65 14.16 18.03
CA SER A 298 -19.14 13.28 19.08
C SER A 298 -18.81 11.80 18.77
N ALA A 299 -18.88 10.93 19.79
CA ALA A 299 -18.66 9.50 19.58
C ALA A 299 -19.60 8.90 18.50
N LYS A 300 -20.84 9.42 18.42
CA LYS A 300 -21.83 9.02 17.42
C LYS A 300 -21.45 9.47 16.01
N GLU A 301 -21.05 10.72 15.85
CA GLU A 301 -20.60 11.24 14.54
C GLU A 301 -19.33 10.52 14.05
N ARG A 302 -18.38 10.21 14.95
CA ARG A 302 -17.20 9.40 14.59
C ARG A 302 -17.58 8.00 14.10
N GLN A 303 -18.62 7.40 14.67
CA GLN A 303 -19.13 6.11 14.21
C GLN A 303 -19.83 6.22 12.84
N GLU A 304 -20.59 7.29 12.60
CA GLU A 304 -21.22 7.55 11.29
C GLU A 304 -20.17 7.81 10.20
N ILE A 305 -19.15 8.63 10.46
CA ILE A 305 -18.02 8.86 9.55
C ILE A 305 -17.32 7.53 9.22
N ARG A 306 -17.08 6.68 10.23
CA ARG A 306 -16.50 5.35 10.03
C ARG A 306 -17.35 4.50 9.08
N HIS A 307 -18.66 4.44 9.30
CA HIS A 307 -19.56 3.69 8.41
C HIS A 307 -19.59 4.26 6.99
N LEU A 308 -19.63 5.59 6.82
CA LEU A 308 -19.59 6.23 5.51
C LEU A 308 -18.30 5.91 4.75
N LYS A 309 -17.15 5.98 5.44
CA LYS A 309 -15.84 5.64 4.87
C LYS A 309 -15.76 4.17 4.46
N GLU A 310 -16.28 3.25 5.26
CA GLU A 310 -16.39 1.82 4.91
C GLU A 310 -17.23 1.61 3.62
N ARG A 311 -18.36 2.31 3.48
CA ARG A 311 -19.17 2.22 2.25
C ARG A 311 -18.45 2.77 1.02
N ILE A 312 -17.81 3.95 1.15
CA ILE A 312 -17.04 4.56 0.05
C ILE A 312 -15.94 3.61 -0.41
N PHE A 313 -15.20 3.02 0.55
CA PHE A 313 -14.16 2.05 0.27
C PHE A 313 -14.69 0.83 -0.51
N LEU A 314 -15.78 0.23 -0.05
CA LEU A 314 -16.42 -0.92 -0.72
C LEU A 314 -16.85 -0.56 -2.16
N GLN A 315 -17.36 0.65 -2.37
CA GLN A 315 -17.82 1.11 -3.67
C GLN A 315 -16.65 1.39 -4.62
N GLN A 316 -15.59 2.06 -4.14
CA GLN A 316 -14.35 2.26 -4.90
C GLN A 316 -13.74 0.92 -5.34
N ARG A 317 -13.72 -0.07 -4.45
CA ARG A 317 -13.25 -1.42 -4.78
C ARG A 317 -14.08 -2.08 -5.86
N THR A 318 -15.40 -1.95 -5.77
CA THR A 318 -16.33 -2.49 -6.79
C THR A 318 -16.06 -1.86 -8.15
N ILE A 319 -15.85 -0.53 -8.20
CA ILE A 319 -15.52 0.19 -9.43
C ILE A 319 -14.17 -0.27 -10.01
N GLN A 320 -13.15 -0.46 -9.15
CA GLN A 320 -11.85 -0.96 -9.60
C GLN A 320 -11.95 -2.38 -10.17
N GLN A 321 -12.72 -3.26 -9.53
CA GLN A 321 -12.96 -4.62 -10.04
C GLN A 321 -13.63 -4.57 -11.42
N GLN A 322 -14.68 -3.75 -11.58
CA GLN A 322 -15.36 -3.59 -12.87
C GLN A 322 -14.42 -3.07 -13.96
N ARG A 323 -13.56 -2.09 -13.66
CA ARG A 323 -12.55 -1.59 -14.62
C ARG A 323 -11.60 -2.70 -15.06
N MET A 324 -11.22 -3.58 -14.13
CA MET A 324 -10.33 -4.71 -14.43
C MET A 324 -11.01 -5.78 -15.28
N ASP A 325 -12.26 -6.11 -14.98
CA ASP A 325 -13.05 -7.05 -15.78
C ASP A 325 -13.18 -6.54 -17.23
N ILE A 326 -13.35 -5.23 -17.42
CA ILE A 326 -13.36 -4.59 -18.74
C ILE A 326 -12.01 -4.75 -19.46
N GLU A 327 -10.89 -4.49 -18.77
CA GLU A 327 -9.55 -4.67 -19.38
C GLU A 327 -9.25 -6.14 -19.72
N GLN A 328 -9.69 -7.09 -18.89
CA GLN A 328 -9.58 -8.51 -19.21
C GLN A 328 -10.40 -8.88 -20.44
N LEU A 329 -11.64 -8.39 -20.54
CA LEU A 329 -12.48 -8.60 -21.73
C LEU A 329 -11.83 -8.00 -22.99
N ARG A 330 -11.18 -6.84 -22.89
CA ARG A 330 -10.39 -6.24 -23.98
C ARG A 330 -9.23 -7.13 -24.39
N ALA A 331 -8.42 -7.61 -23.43
CA ALA A 331 -7.30 -8.50 -23.73
C ALA A 331 -7.76 -9.81 -24.38
N ASN A 332 -8.83 -10.42 -23.87
CA ASN A 332 -9.43 -11.62 -24.47
C ASN A 332 -9.89 -11.35 -25.91
N LEU A 333 -10.55 -10.21 -26.13
CA LEU A 333 -10.98 -9.80 -27.46
C LEU A 333 -9.79 -9.65 -28.40
N THR A 334 -8.70 -9.01 -27.98
CA THR A 334 -7.47 -8.90 -28.79
C THR A 334 -6.91 -10.27 -29.17
N THR A 335 -6.79 -11.20 -28.22
CA THR A 335 -6.31 -12.56 -28.51
C THR A 335 -7.24 -13.32 -29.45
N LEU A 336 -8.56 -13.17 -29.29
CA LEU A 336 -9.55 -13.74 -30.20
C LEU A 336 -9.40 -13.13 -31.60
N MET A 337 -9.25 -11.81 -31.71
CA MET A 337 -9.01 -11.14 -32.98
C MET A 337 -7.72 -11.65 -33.65
N GLU A 338 -6.62 -11.82 -32.92
CA GLU A 338 -5.38 -12.42 -33.46
C GLU A 338 -5.56 -13.87 -33.93
N GLN A 339 -6.46 -14.63 -33.29
CA GLN A 339 -6.79 -16.01 -33.71
C GLN A 339 -7.69 -16.05 -34.95
N PHE A 340 -8.54 -15.04 -35.16
CA PHE A 340 -9.49 -14.97 -36.26
C PHE A 340 -9.01 -14.13 -37.45
N ASP A 341 -8.05 -13.21 -37.27
CA ASP A 341 -7.43 -12.38 -38.32
C ASP A 341 -6.03 -12.88 -38.71
N LEU A 342 -6.03 -13.82 -39.66
CA LEU A 342 -5.17 -13.90 -40.86
C LEU A 342 -3.70 -14.41 -40.77
N VAL A 343 -3.55 -15.68 -41.17
CA VAL A 343 -2.73 -16.02 -42.36
C VAL A 343 -3.21 -15.15 -43.53
N ALA A 344 -2.70 -13.93 -43.61
CA ALA A 344 -2.56 -13.22 -44.87
C ALA A 344 -1.12 -13.44 -45.30
N GLY A 345 -0.93 -14.11 -46.45
CA GLY A 345 0.38 -14.30 -47.06
C GLY A 345 1.11 -12.97 -47.33
N PRO A 346 2.40 -13.03 -47.68
CA PRO A 346 3.31 -11.88 -47.58
C PRO A 346 2.93 -10.80 -48.60
N ALA A 347 2.43 -9.67 -48.11
CA ALA A 347 2.42 -8.43 -48.86
C ALA A 347 3.64 -7.59 -48.44
N ARG A 348 4.62 -7.62 -49.35
CA ARG A 348 5.79 -6.75 -49.53
C ARG A 348 5.80 -5.42 -48.74
N ALA A 349 6.97 -5.19 -48.15
CA ALA A 349 7.68 -3.92 -47.94
C ALA A 349 7.05 -2.61 -48.46
N LEU A 350 7.08 -1.58 -47.60
CA LEU A 350 7.59 -0.20 -47.81
C LEU A 350 7.22 0.60 -46.54
N ASP A 351 8.13 0.80 -45.59
CA ASP A 351 9.11 1.90 -45.43
C ASP A 351 8.60 2.95 -44.41
N PRO A 352 9.41 3.39 -43.44
CA PRO A 352 8.97 4.10 -42.25
C PRO A 352 9.14 5.62 -42.40
N PHE A 353 8.10 6.35 -41.98
CA PHE A 353 8.20 7.74 -41.55
C PHE A 353 7.58 7.88 -40.17
#